data_AF-A0A8J6NQI5-F1
#
_entry.id   AF-A0A8J6NQI5-F1
#
_cell.length_a   1.000
_cell.length_b   1.000
_cell.length_c   1.000
_cell.angle_alpha   90.00
_cell.angle_beta   90.00
_cell.angle_gamma   90.00
#
_symmetry.space_group_name_H-M   'P 1'
#
loop_
_entity.id
_entity.type
_entity.pdbx_description
1 polymer ?
#
loop_
_entity_poly.entity_id
_entity_poly.type
_entity_poly.pdbx_seq_one_letter_code
_entity_poly.pdbx_strand_id
1 'polypeptide(L)'
;MATFDELKTSGIEIFGAVGAWAYDEWGLLNETYFDGKNTPGAIDWVPADHNGSLGCYSSGENRIFLFKGLARPRYPTNMPKWCLENLNKRLASDVLLHEMIHQHIYQTGGWEGETSHNNERFVGEINRIAKLLELNVTAKVITPKMVDDKLFRQVAPGCLTLNEICYFPYSTRPYEYYYGYVP
;
A
#
# COMPACT_ATOMS: atom_id res chain seq x y z
N MET A 1 24.36 1.37 -2.56
CA MET A 1 23.00 1.45 -1.99
C MET A 1 23.11 1.06 -0.53
N ALA A 2 22.28 1.64 0.34
CA ALA A 2 22.20 1.21 1.74
C ALA A 2 21.65 -0.21 1.82
N THR A 3 22.14 -0.99 2.77
CA THR A 3 21.64 -2.32 3.13
C THR A 3 20.31 -2.22 3.89
N PHE A 4 19.57 -3.32 4.00
CA PHE A 4 18.35 -3.38 4.80
C PHE A 4 18.59 -2.97 6.26
N ASP A 5 19.69 -3.45 6.86
CA ASP A 5 20.02 -3.16 8.26
C ASP A 5 20.36 -1.68 8.47
N GLU A 6 21.05 -1.04 7.53
CA GLU A 6 21.32 0.41 7.57
C GLU A 6 20.04 1.24 7.44
N LEU A 7 19.14 0.85 6.52
CA LEU A 7 17.85 1.50 6.34
C LEU A 7 16.97 1.36 7.59
N LYS A 8 16.90 0.15 8.16
CA LYS A 8 16.18 -0.12 9.40
C LYS A 8 16.76 0.68 10.57
N THR A 9 18.08 0.71 10.71
CA THR A 9 18.77 1.50 11.76
C THR A 9 18.41 2.97 11.63
N SER A 10 18.49 3.55 10.44
CA SER A 10 18.09 4.94 10.20
C SER A 10 16.61 5.19 10.50
N GLY A 11 15.72 4.27 10.10
CA GLY A 11 14.30 4.35 10.43
C GLY A 11 14.02 4.35 11.94
N ILE A 12 14.77 3.55 12.70
CA ILE A 12 14.69 3.51 14.17
C ILE A 12 15.20 4.83 14.77
N GLU A 13 16.30 5.37 14.28
CA GLU A 13 16.85 6.63 14.76
C GLU A 13 15.87 7.81 14.55
N ILE A 14 15.17 7.84 13.41
CA ILE A 14 14.28 8.93 13.04
C ILE A 14 12.88 8.76 13.65
N PHE A 15 12.32 7.53 13.61
CA PHE A 15 10.91 7.25 13.92
C PHE A 15 10.71 6.30 15.11
N GLY A 16 11.79 5.89 15.78
CA GLY A 16 11.74 5.01 16.96
C GLY A 16 11.09 3.66 16.66
N ALA A 17 10.24 3.20 17.58
CA ALA A 17 9.57 1.91 17.49
C ALA A 17 8.65 1.75 16.27
N VAL A 18 8.10 2.86 15.74
CA VAL A 18 7.26 2.83 14.53
C VAL A 18 8.13 2.64 13.28
N GLY A 19 9.35 3.21 13.28
CA GLY A 19 10.36 2.92 12.27
C GLY A 19 10.79 1.46 12.28
N ALA A 20 11.12 0.92 13.47
CA ALA A 20 11.44 -0.51 13.64
C ALA A 20 10.35 -1.41 13.04
N TRP A 21 9.09 -1.15 13.44
CA TRP A 21 7.95 -1.92 12.99
C TRP A 21 7.75 -1.86 11.48
N ALA A 22 7.91 -0.69 10.85
CA ALA A 22 7.71 -0.54 9.41
C ALA A 22 8.67 -1.40 8.59
N TYR A 23 9.95 -1.46 9.00
CA TYR A 23 10.93 -2.31 8.33
C TYR A 23 10.72 -3.79 8.63
N ASP A 24 10.39 -4.16 9.86
CA ASP A 24 10.05 -5.56 10.20
C ASP A 24 8.85 -6.06 9.40
N GLU A 25 7.81 -5.23 9.30
CA GLU A 25 6.62 -5.53 8.50
C GLU A 25 6.96 -5.59 7.01
N TRP A 26 7.74 -4.64 6.48
CA TRP A 26 8.20 -4.69 5.09
C TRP A 26 8.95 -5.98 4.78
N GLY A 27 9.84 -6.42 5.68
CA GLY A 27 10.58 -7.68 5.53
C GLY A 27 9.65 -8.88 5.45
N LEU A 28 8.70 -8.98 6.38
CA LEU A 28 7.69 -10.04 6.39
C LEU A 28 6.84 -10.04 5.11
N LEU A 29 6.36 -8.88 4.67
CA LEU A 29 5.57 -8.73 3.46
C LEU A 29 6.38 -9.09 2.21
N ASN A 30 7.67 -8.73 2.16
CA ASN A 30 8.55 -9.02 1.04
C ASN A 30 8.76 -10.53 0.88
N GLU A 31 9.07 -11.22 1.97
CA GLU A 31 9.20 -12.68 1.97
C GLU A 31 7.88 -13.38 1.62
N THR A 32 6.76 -12.91 2.18
CA THR A 32 5.45 -13.57 2.04
C THR A 32 4.84 -13.38 0.66
N TYR A 33 4.88 -12.16 0.13
CA TYR A 33 4.15 -11.80 -1.08
C TYR A 33 5.05 -11.59 -2.29
N PHE A 34 6.36 -11.40 -2.13
CA PHE A 34 7.25 -11.08 -3.24
C PHE A 34 8.47 -12.02 -3.33
N ASP A 35 8.45 -13.16 -2.60
CA ASP A 35 9.54 -14.13 -2.52
C ASP A 35 10.91 -13.50 -2.15
N GLY A 36 10.90 -12.44 -1.34
CA GLY A 36 12.10 -11.71 -0.96
C GLY A 36 12.73 -10.88 -2.09
N LYS A 37 12.05 -10.73 -3.25
CA LYS A 37 12.65 -10.14 -4.47
C LYS A 37 12.70 -8.62 -4.48
N ASN A 38 11.89 -7.92 -3.68
CA ASN A 38 11.99 -6.46 -3.66
C ASN A 38 13.30 -6.04 -3.02
N THR A 39 13.98 -5.08 -3.65
CA THR A 39 15.15 -4.42 -3.06
C THR A 39 14.67 -3.36 -2.07
N PRO A 40 15.17 -3.35 -0.83
CA PRO A 40 14.71 -2.42 0.19
C PRO A 40 15.02 -0.97 -0.16
N GLY A 41 14.15 -0.10 0.35
CA GLY A 41 14.17 1.33 0.16
C GLY A 41 13.92 2.06 1.47
N ALA A 42 14.07 3.38 1.48
CA ALA A 42 13.74 4.16 2.67
C ALA A 42 12.22 4.13 2.93
N ILE A 43 11.82 4.02 4.20
CA ILE A 43 10.42 4.13 4.64
C ILE A 43 10.30 5.31 5.59
N ASP A 44 9.55 6.34 5.19
CA ASP A 44 9.39 7.58 5.95
C ASP A 44 7.96 7.81 6.41
N TRP A 45 7.80 8.26 7.65
CA TRP A 45 6.52 8.65 8.21
C TRP A 45 6.30 10.16 8.09
N VAL A 46 5.24 10.57 7.39
CA VAL A 46 5.02 11.97 7.00
C VAL A 46 3.70 12.51 7.60
N PRO A 47 3.71 13.70 8.23
CA PRO A 47 2.55 14.23 8.96
C PRO A 47 1.43 14.79 8.07
N ALA A 48 1.70 15.02 6.79
CA ALA A 48 0.71 15.53 5.85
C ALA A 48 0.22 14.39 4.95
N ASP A 49 -1.09 14.30 4.86
CA ASP A 49 -1.83 13.56 3.85
C ASP A 49 -1.56 14.18 2.47
N HIS A 50 -1.18 13.35 1.50
CA HIS A 50 -1.01 13.77 0.12
C HIS A 50 -2.27 13.39 -0.67
N ASN A 51 -3.12 14.37 -0.99
CA ASN A 51 -4.37 14.17 -1.74
C ASN A 51 -5.31 13.08 -1.17
N GLY A 52 -5.36 12.94 0.16
CA GLY A 52 -6.16 11.92 0.83
C GLY A 52 -5.60 10.49 0.77
N SER A 53 -4.38 10.29 0.25
CA SER A 53 -3.70 9.00 0.32
C SER A 53 -3.21 8.68 1.73
N LEU A 54 -3.04 7.38 2.02
CA LEU A 54 -2.43 6.86 3.25
C LEU A 54 -0.97 6.43 3.07
N GLY A 55 -0.53 6.26 1.83
CA GLY A 55 0.84 5.94 1.45
C GLY A 55 1.22 6.49 0.08
N CYS A 56 2.51 6.45 -0.26
CA CYS A 56 3.00 6.74 -1.59
C CYS A 56 4.38 6.12 -1.81
N TYR A 57 4.58 5.46 -2.94
CA TYR A 57 5.90 5.03 -3.42
C TYR A 57 6.49 6.02 -4.42
N SER A 58 7.71 6.51 -4.13
CA SER A 58 8.55 7.28 -5.06
C SER A 58 9.55 6.36 -5.74
N SER A 59 9.35 6.12 -7.04
CA SER A 59 10.20 5.23 -7.84
C SER A 59 11.62 5.75 -8.03
N GLY A 60 11.79 7.06 -8.20
CA GLY A 60 13.11 7.68 -8.43
C GLY A 60 14.05 7.56 -7.23
N GLU A 61 13.51 7.41 -6.03
CA GLU A 61 14.28 7.30 -4.79
C GLU A 61 14.23 5.89 -4.18
N ASN A 62 13.45 4.97 -4.76
CA ASN A 62 13.04 3.72 -4.13
C ASN A 62 12.62 3.96 -2.67
N ARG A 63 11.60 4.80 -2.47
CA ARG A 63 11.20 5.28 -1.15
C ARG A 63 9.69 5.14 -0.96
N ILE A 64 9.28 4.64 0.20
CA ILE A 64 7.88 4.54 0.61
C ILE A 64 7.61 5.62 1.66
N PHE A 65 6.54 6.37 1.48
CA PHE A 65 6.02 7.32 2.45
C PHE A 65 4.73 6.76 3.07
N LEU A 66 4.61 6.84 4.39
CA LEU A 66 3.43 6.43 5.15
C LEU A 66 2.85 7.64 5.90
N PHE A 67 1.54 7.90 5.75
CA PHE A 67 0.91 9.15 6.19
C PHE A 67 0.11 9.05 7.48
N LYS A 68 -0.05 10.18 8.20
CA LYS A 68 -0.66 10.28 9.55
C LYS A 68 -2.01 9.59 9.76
N GLY A 69 -2.78 9.40 8.69
CA GLY A 69 -4.07 8.72 8.75
C GLY A 69 -4.00 7.25 9.19
N LEU A 70 -2.80 6.65 9.17
CA LEU A 70 -2.57 5.28 9.65
C LEU A 70 -2.59 5.15 11.18
N ALA A 71 -2.41 6.25 11.91
CA ALA A 71 -2.52 6.28 13.36
C ALA A 71 -3.97 6.56 13.78
N ARG A 72 -4.48 5.81 14.77
CA ARG A 72 -5.75 6.13 15.43
C ARG A 72 -5.53 7.27 16.42
N PRO A 73 -6.36 8.31 16.43
CA PRO A 73 -6.37 9.25 17.53
C PRO A 73 -6.87 8.53 18.80
N ARG A 74 -6.02 8.40 19.83
CA ARG A 74 -6.50 8.09 21.19
C ARG A 74 -6.96 9.40 21.83
N TYR A 75 -8.26 9.54 22.06
CA TYR A 75 -8.78 10.63 22.90
C TYR A 75 -8.28 10.43 24.34
N PRO A 76 -7.91 11.51 25.08
CA PRO A 76 -7.87 12.91 24.69
C PRO A 76 -6.44 13.32 24.34
N THR A 77 -5.97 13.07 23.11
CA THR A 77 -4.70 13.63 22.65
C THR A 77 -4.87 14.34 21.31
N ASN A 78 -4.70 15.67 21.35
CA ASN A 78 -4.71 16.56 20.18
C ASN A 78 -3.40 16.47 19.36
N MET A 79 -2.62 15.41 19.56
CA MET A 79 -1.30 15.22 18.96
C MET A 79 -1.23 13.77 18.47
N PRO A 80 -1.32 13.49 17.16
CA PRO A 80 -0.97 12.19 16.62
C PRO A 80 0.55 12.06 16.69
N LYS A 81 1.09 11.80 17.89
CA LYS A 81 2.45 11.30 17.99
C LYS A 81 2.46 9.92 17.36
N TRP A 82 3.35 9.72 16.40
CA TRP A 82 3.66 8.42 15.84
C TRP A 82 4.20 7.52 16.95
N CYS A 83 3.29 6.80 17.61
CA CYS A 83 3.64 5.77 18.56
C CYS A 83 3.02 4.46 18.12
N LEU A 84 3.77 3.38 18.34
CA LEU A 84 3.38 2.04 17.92
C LEU A 84 2.04 1.62 18.53
N GLU A 85 1.71 2.15 19.70
CA GLU A 85 0.47 1.91 20.43
C GLU A 85 -0.77 2.54 19.79
N ASN A 86 -0.58 3.59 18.98
CA ASN A 86 -1.65 4.28 18.27
C ASN A 86 -1.76 3.86 16.81
N LEU A 87 -0.77 3.11 16.31
CA LEU A 87 -0.77 2.65 14.92
C LEU A 87 -1.86 1.59 14.69
N ASN A 88 -2.73 1.80 13.69
CA ASN A 88 -3.56 0.72 13.20
C ASN A 88 -2.70 -0.23 12.34
N LYS A 89 -2.03 -1.18 12.98
CA LYS A 89 -1.06 -2.07 12.32
C LYS A 89 -1.62 -2.82 11.11
N ARG A 90 -2.89 -3.26 11.17
CA ARG A 90 -3.54 -3.94 10.03
C ARG A 90 -3.70 -3.00 8.83
N LEU A 91 -4.19 -1.79 9.08
CA LEU A 91 -4.35 -0.77 8.04
C LEU A 91 -2.99 -0.35 7.48
N ALA A 92 -2.01 -0.10 8.35
CA ALA A 92 -0.67 0.29 7.96
C ALA A 92 0.06 -0.81 7.17
N SER A 93 -0.12 -2.09 7.54
CA SER A 93 0.42 -3.25 6.81
C SER A 93 -0.19 -3.35 5.41
N ASP A 94 -1.52 -3.23 5.28
CA ASP A 94 -2.17 -3.28 3.96
C ASP A 94 -1.79 -2.07 3.08
N VAL A 95 -1.62 -0.88 3.66
CA VAL A 95 -1.12 0.30 2.92
C VAL A 95 0.35 0.12 2.53
N LEU A 96 1.19 -0.41 3.41
CA LEU A 96 2.58 -0.74 3.07
C LEU A 96 2.65 -1.77 1.95
N LEU A 97 1.81 -2.81 2.00
CA LEU A 97 1.70 -3.81 0.95
C LEU A 97 1.29 -3.18 -0.39
N HIS A 98 0.36 -2.23 -0.40
CA HIS A 98 0.00 -1.47 -1.61
C HIS A 98 1.21 -0.77 -2.22
N GLU A 99 1.97 -0.02 -1.42
CA GLU A 99 3.15 0.69 -1.90
C GLU A 99 4.26 -0.28 -2.35
N MET A 100 4.36 -1.45 -1.72
CA MET A 100 5.29 -2.51 -2.15
C MET A 100 4.90 -3.14 -3.49
N ILE A 101 3.63 -3.12 -3.90
CA ILE A 101 3.24 -3.53 -5.26
C ILE A 101 3.81 -2.54 -6.30
N HIS A 102 3.69 -1.23 -6.05
CA HIS A 102 4.31 -0.22 -6.91
C HIS A 102 5.83 -0.39 -6.97
N GLN A 103 6.46 -0.63 -5.82
CA GLN A 103 7.88 -0.93 -5.72
C GLN A 103 8.27 -2.14 -6.58
N HIS A 104 7.55 -3.25 -6.42
CA HIS A 104 7.81 -4.49 -7.15
C HIS A 104 7.72 -4.28 -8.67
N ILE A 105 6.64 -3.64 -9.13
CA ILE A 105 6.41 -3.38 -10.56
C ILE A 105 7.51 -2.49 -11.12
N TYR A 106 7.90 -1.44 -10.40
CA TYR A 106 8.98 -0.57 -10.84
C TYR A 106 10.31 -1.32 -10.95
N GLN A 107 10.68 -2.08 -9.92
CA GLN A 107 11.95 -2.81 -9.88
C GLN A 107 12.03 -3.94 -10.91
N THR A 108 10.89 -4.49 -11.32
CA THR A 108 10.81 -5.54 -12.35
C THR A 108 10.57 -4.99 -13.76
N GLY A 109 10.74 -3.68 -13.98
CA GLY A 109 10.73 -3.06 -15.30
C GLY A 109 9.65 -2.01 -15.53
N GLY A 110 9.01 -1.48 -14.48
CA GLY A 110 8.00 -0.44 -14.59
C GLY A 110 6.66 -0.94 -15.12
N TRP A 111 5.76 -0.01 -15.43
CA TRP A 111 4.47 -0.32 -16.05
C TRP A 111 4.34 0.38 -17.40
N GLU A 112 3.49 -0.20 -18.24
CA GLU A 112 3.01 0.40 -19.48
C GLU A 112 1.49 0.52 -19.36
N GLY A 113 0.94 1.69 -19.71
CA GLY A 113 -0.50 1.93 -19.62
C GLY A 113 -0.84 3.35 -19.21
N GLU A 114 -2.10 3.55 -18.89
CA GLU A 114 -2.64 4.88 -18.60
C GLU A 114 -2.15 5.43 -17.25
N THR A 115 -2.14 4.58 -16.22
CA THR A 115 -1.73 4.95 -14.86
C THR A 115 -0.95 3.82 -14.19
N SER A 116 -0.26 4.14 -13.09
CA SER A 116 0.45 3.14 -12.27
C SER A 116 -0.47 2.09 -11.65
N HIS A 117 -1.77 2.39 -11.51
CA HIS A 117 -2.78 1.48 -10.98
C HIS A 117 -3.60 0.76 -12.07
N ASN A 118 -3.78 1.37 -13.25
CA ASN A 118 -4.59 0.83 -14.34
C ASN A 118 -3.71 0.30 -15.48
N ASN A 119 -2.99 -0.78 -15.21
CA ASN A 119 -2.17 -1.51 -16.17
C ASN A 119 -2.13 -3.01 -15.84
N GLU A 120 -1.75 -3.83 -16.83
CA GLU A 120 -1.77 -5.29 -16.71
C GLU A 120 -0.88 -5.82 -15.58
N ARG A 121 0.26 -5.16 -15.32
CA ARG A 121 1.20 -5.60 -14.27
C ARG A 121 0.62 -5.36 -12.88
N PHE A 122 0.06 -4.18 -12.64
CA PHE A 122 -0.57 -3.84 -11.36
C PHE A 122 -1.78 -4.73 -11.09
N VAL A 123 -2.64 -4.91 -12.09
CA VAL A 123 -3.80 -5.79 -12.01
C VAL A 123 -3.40 -7.25 -11.78
N GLY A 124 -2.33 -7.71 -12.45
CA GLY A 124 -1.77 -9.05 -12.26
C GLY A 124 -1.32 -9.28 -10.82
N GLU A 125 -0.59 -8.32 -10.24
CA GLU A 125 -0.14 -8.37 -8.86
C GLU A 125 -1.30 -8.33 -7.85
N ILE A 126 -2.32 -7.50 -8.09
CA ILE A 126 -3.56 -7.53 -7.27
C ILE A 126 -4.15 -8.93 -7.27
N ASN A 127 -4.38 -9.54 -8.43
CA ASN A 127 -5.02 -10.86 -8.51
C ASN A 127 -4.18 -11.95 -7.82
N ARG A 128 -2.85 -11.89 -7.98
CA ARG A 128 -1.92 -12.82 -7.33
C ARG A 128 -1.96 -12.67 -5.80
N ILE A 129 -1.86 -11.45 -5.31
CA ILE A 129 -1.85 -11.15 -3.86
C ILE A 129 -3.23 -11.39 -3.25
N ALA A 130 -4.32 -11.05 -3.94
CA ALA A 130 -5.68 -11.33 -3.47
C ALA A 130 -5.89 -12.81 -3.17
N LYS A 131 -5.36 -13.70 -4.02
CA LYS A 131 -5.39 -15.15 -3.77
C LYS A 131 -4.61 -15.54 -2.51
N LEU A 132 -3.44 -14.95 -2.29
CA LEU A 132 -2.61 -15.20 -1.09
C LEU A 132 -3.25 -14.64 0.19
N LEU A 133 -4.03 -13.57 0.07
CA LEU A 133 -4.81 -12.97 1.14
C LEU A 133 -6.19 -13.62 1.35
N GLU A 134 -6.51 -14.66 0.58
CA GLU A 134 -7.81 -15.35 0.57
C GLU A 134 -8.99 -14.39 0.32
N LEU A 135 -8.77 -13.34 -0.48
CA LEU A 135 -9.79 -12.37 -0.88
C LEU A 135 -10.50 -12.84 -2.14
N ASN A 136 -11.82 -12.93 -2.08
CA ASN A 136 -12.67 -13.27 -3.23
C ASN A 136 -12.92 -12.02 -4.11
N VAL A 137 -11.88 -11.50 -4.73
CA VAL A 137 -11.92 -10.34 -5.63
C VAL A 137 -11.22 -10.65 -6.94
N THR A 138 -11.56 -9.88 -7.99
CA THR A 138 -10.88 -9.96 -9.28
C THR A 138 -10.62 -8.55 -9.79
N ALA A 139 -9.40 -8.25 -10.20
CA ALA A 139 -9.04 -7.01 -10.87
C ALA A 139 -8.91 -7.25 -12.38
N LYS A 140 -9.29 -6.25 -13.18
CA LYS A 140 -9.05 -6.19 -14.62
C LYS A 140 -8.65 -4.78 -15.01
N VAL A 141 -7.85 -4.63 -16.07
CA VAL A 141 -7.60 -3.31 -16.65
C VAL A 141 -8.92 -2.72 -17.12
N ILE A 142 -9.19 -1.49 -16.69
CA ILE A 142 -10.42 -0.78 -17.02
C ILE A 142 -10.15 0.07 -18.26
N THR A 143 -10.61 -0.42 -19.41
CA THR A 143 -10.47 0.30 -20.68
C THR A 143 -11.63 1.26 -20.90
N PRO A 144 -11.38 2.51 -21.32
CA PRO A 144 -12.44 3.41 -21.72
C PRO A 144 -13.13 2.92 -23.00
N LYS A 145 -14.45 3.10 -23.08
CA LYS A 145 -15.28 2.76 -24.23
C LYS A 145 -16.13 3.97 -24.63
N MET A 146 -16.18 4.26 -25.93
CA MET A 146 -17.09 5.27 -26.46
C MET A 146 -18.51 4.71 -26.56
N VAL A 147 -19.48 5.42 -25.98
CA VAL A 147 -20.92 5.17 -26.11
C VAL A 147 -21.60 6.51 -26.31
N ASP A 148 -22.33 6.67 -27.41
CA ASP A 148 -23.04 7.92 -27.77
C ASP A 148 -22.17 9.19 -27.62
N ASP A 149 -20.98 9.17 -28.23
CA ASP A 149 -19.97 10.24 -28.19
C ASP A 149 -19.44 10.63 -26.79
N LYS A 150 -19.67 9.77 -25.78
CA LYS A 150 -19.14 9.94 -24.43
C LYS A 150 -18.22 8.78 -24.06
N LEU A 151 -17.11 9.12 -23.41
CA LEU A 151 -16.16 8.15 -22.91
C LEU A 151 -16.66 7.58 -21.57
N PHE A 152 -16.91 6.27 -21.51
CA PHE A 152 -17.29 5.57 -20.30
C PHE A 152 -16.23 4.54 -19.91
N ARG A 153 -15.88 4.49 -18.62
CA ARG A 153 -15.10 3.41 -18.05
C ARG A 153 -16.06 2.34 -17.56
N GLN A 154 -16.13 1.21 -18.26
CA GLN A 154 -16.98 0.10 -17.86
C GLN A 154 -16.17 -0.89 -17.03
N VAL A 155 -16.60 -1.12 -15.79
CA VAL A 155 -16.06 -2.18 -14.94
C VAL A 155 -16.75 -3.49 -15.30
N ALA A 156 -15.98 -4.54 -15.55
CA ALA A 156 -16.56 -5.86 -15.82
C ALA A 156 -17.32 -6.38 -14.59
N PRO A 157 -18.49 -7.04 -14.76
CA PRO A 157 -19.24 -7.59 -13.63
C PRO A 157 -18.35 -8.47 -12.73
N GLY A 158 -18.43 -8.24 -11.42
CA GLY A 158 -17.64 -8.95 -10.41
C GLY A 158 -16.17 -8.53 -10.31
N CYS A 159 -15.73 -7.51 -11.06
CA CYS A 159 -14.37 -6.96 -10.95
C CYS A 159 -14.33 -5.70 -10.07
N LEU A 160 -13.17 -5.45 -9.47
CA LEU A 160 -12.89 -4.23 -8.73
C LEU A 160 -13.01 -2.99 -9.62
N THR A 161 -13.56 -1.92 -9.06
CA THR A 161 -13.56 -0.58 -9.63
C THR A 161 -12.14 0.01 -9.63
N LEU A 162 -11.91 1.07 -10.41
CA LEU A 162 -10.62 1.75 -10.42
C LEU A 162 -10.25 2.27 -9.03
N ASN A 163 -11.22 2.79 -8.28
CA ASN A 163 -10.99 3.26 -6.93
C ASN A 163 -10.54 2.13 -6.00
N GLU A 164 -11.19 0.97 -6.08
CA GLU A 164 -10.78 -0.19 -5.29
C GLU A 164 -9.39 -0.69 -5.69
N ILE A 165 -9.07 -0.72 -6.98
CA ILE A 165 -7.71 -1.04 -7.48
C ILE A 165 -6.68 -0.06 -6.91
N CYS A 166 -6.97 1.24 -6.91
CA CYS A 166 -6.08 2.29 -6.41
C CYS A 166 -5.76 2.19 -4.91
N TYR A 167 -6.56 1.44 -4.15
CA TYR A 167 -6.43 1.31 -2.70
C TYR A 167 -6.38 -0.15 -2.24
N PHE A 168 -6.19 -1.11 -3.14
CA PHE A 168 -6.05 -2.53 -2.79
C PHE A 168 -4.78 -2.77 -1.95
N PRO A 169 -4.77 -3.64 -0.93
CA PRO A 169 -5.90 -4.45 -0.45
C PRO A 169 -6.85 -3.71 0.49
N TYR A 170 -6.48 -2.52 0.97
CA TYR A 170 -7.27 -1.75 1.94
C TYR A 170 -8.75 -1.58 1.56
N SER A 171 -9.01 -1.23 0.30
CA SER A 171 -10.37 -1.04 -0.24
C SER A 171 -11.24 -2.29 -0.26
N THR A 172 -10.64 -3.48 -0.17
CA THR A 172 -11.34 -4.76 -0.38
C THR A 172 -11.65 -5.50 0.91
N ARG A 173 -11.14 -5.00 2.04
CA ARG A 173 -11.41 -5.61 3.34
C ARG A 173 -12.60 -4.94 4.03
N PRO A 174 -13.39 -5.70 4.80
CA PRO A 174 -14.48 -5.13 5.58
C PRO A 174 -13.94 -4.18 6.65
N TYR A 175 -14.73 -3.17 7.03
CA TYR A 175 -14.37 -2.20 8.06
C TYR A 175 -13.94 -2.88 9.37
N GLU A 176 -14.63 -3.96 9.73
CA GLU A 176 -14.40 -4.77 10.92
C GLU A 176 -13.01 -5.43 10.94
N TYR A 177 -12.40 -5.67 9.77
CA TYR A 177 -11.02 -6.16 9.73
C TYR A 177 -10.06 -5.14 10.35
N TYR A 178 -10.28 -3.84 10.10
CA TYR A 178 -9.42 -2.77 10.59
C TYR A 178 -9.84 -2.21 11.92
N TYR A 179 -11.14 -2.19 12.23
CA TYR A 179 -11.72 -1.46 13.35
C TYR A 179 -12.64 -2.30 14.24
N GLY A 180 -12.88 -3.56 13.86
CA GLY A 180 -13.63 -4.50 14.68
C GLY A 180 -12.88 -4.82 15.97
N TYR A 181 -13.65 -5.11 17.01
CA TYR A 181 -13.12 -5.59 18.27
C TYR A 181 -12.64 -7.02 18.07
N VAL A 182 -11.35 -7.27 18.30
CA VAL A 182 -10.86 -8.63 18.53
C VAL A 182 -10.92 -8.80 20.04
N PRO A 183 -11.81 -9.64 20.59
CA PRO A 183 -11.91 -9.87 22.02
C PRO A 183 -10.60 -10.42 22.62
#